data_AF-A0A945CG60-F1
#
_entry.id   AF-A0A945CG60-F1
#
_cell.length_a   1.000
_cell.length_b   1.000
_cell.length_c   1.000
_cell.angle_alpha   90.00
_cell.angle_beta   90.00
_cell.angle_gamma   90.00
#
_symmetry.space_group_name_H-M   'P 1'
#
loop_
_entity.id
_entity.type
_entity.pdbx_description
1 polymer ?
#
loop_
_entity_poly.entity_id
_entity_poly.type
_entity_poly.pdbx_seq_one_letter_code
_entity_poly.pdbx_strand_id
1 'polypeptide(L)'
;MTQTPQKEKIQLVGGQQVLSSEGDFEKMMSFYGGLFDRLTKAVKQTGDLIRYIGFQSPIGENGYLHFFGIEVDRIDNIPDGMVAWSLDDDTRTVRETREGRTAIISQDDITWQWLTSGTDSGRYTGEFTGPLPLEEDNPSDSGPHSFWISANSYVSLQESDPSSDEIDLVDHDPSWSQQFEEMSAWLRDHLGTDVALRIEHYGSTSIPGIPAKPLVDILVEIPSFSAAKPHIIPCFDNETWDYWWHSEHMVFVKREKLMGKRTHHVHIAPKDHRVWDGLAFRDYLRSHTDEREQYAQLKRKLAVDFRNDRERYTRAKTEFVHKVTSKALRNPRK
;
A
#
# COMPACT_ATOMS: atom_id res chain seq x y z
N MET A 1 19.71 33.65 2.12
CA MET A 1 18.50 33.32 1.34
C MET A 1 18.89 32.19 0.40
N THR A 2 18.78 30.95 0.87
CA THR A 2 18.91 29.77 0.02
C THR A 2 17.72 29.77 -0.93
N GLN A 3 17.98 29.86 -2.23
CA GLN A 3 16.95 29.68 -3.24
C GLN A 3 16.33 28.29 -3.04
N THR A 4 15.04 28.24 -2.73
CA THR A 4 14.26 27.01 -2.78
C THR A 4 14.37 26.49 -4.21
N PRO A 5 14.88 25.27 -4.45
CA PRO A 5 14.97 24.73 -5.80
C PRO A 5 13.59 24.80 -6.46
N GLN A 6 13.55 25.27 -7.70
CA GLN A 6 12.34 25.28 -8.52
C GLN A 6 11.87 23.83 -8.65
N LYS A 7 10.74 23.51 -8.01
CA LYS A 7 10.31 22.12 -7.85
C LYS A 7 9.76 21.57 -9.17
N GLU A 8 10.01 20.30 -9.41
CA GLU A 8 9.40 19.58 -10.53
C GLU A 8 7.91 19.36 -10.25
N LYS A 9 7.10 19.59 -11.28
CA LYS A 9 5.66 19.40 -11.28
C LYS A 9 5.32 17.91 -11.22
N ILE A 10 4.55 17.47 -10.23
CA ILE A 10 4.05 16.09 -10.19
C ILE A 10 2.85 15.99 -11.12
N GLN A 11 2.93 15.11 -12.11
CA GLN A 11 1.88 14.93 -13.11
C GLN A 11 1.31 13.52 -13.05
N LEU A 12 0.03 13.41 -12.73
CA LEU A 12 -0.65 12.14 -12.51
C LEU A 12 -1.73 11.91 -13.53
N VAL A 13 -1.90 10.67 -13.99
CA VAL A 13 -3.04 10.22 -14.80
C VAL A 13 -3.62 8.97 -14.17
N GLY A 14 -4.94 8.94 -13.95
CA GLY A 14 -5.55 7.86 -13.20
C GLY A 14 -7.06 7.92 -13.12
N GLY A 15 -7.59 7.16 -12.16
CA GLY A 15 -8.99 7.18 -11.79
C GLY A 15 -9.15 7.75 -10.39
N GLN A 16 -10.31 8.33 -10.13
CA GLN A 16 -10.72 8.74 -8.79
C GLN A 16 -12.11 8.17 -8.46
N GLN A 17 -12.33 7.77 -7.20
CA GLN A 17 -13.60 7.25 -6.73
C GLN A 17 -13.76 7.49 -5.22
N VAL A 18 -14.98 7.83 -4.78
CA VAL A 18 -15.31 7.87 -3.35
C VAL A 18 -15.76 6.49 -2.90
N LEU A 19 -15.18 5.98 -1.82
CA LEU A 19 -15.43 4.66 -1.24
C LEU A 19 -15.59 4.79 0.29
N SER A 20 -16.44 3.97 0.91
CA SER A 20 -16.55 3.91 2.37
C SER A 20 -15.54 2.95 3.00
N SER A 21 -15.04 3.28 4.19
CA SER A 21 -14.19 2.39 5.00
C SER A 21 -14.95 1.17 5.52
N GLU A 22 -16.26 1.32 5.80
CA GLU A 22 -17.13 0.22 6.18
C GLU A 22 -17.76 -0.42 4.94
N GLY A 23 -17.33 -1.65 4.63
CA GLY A 23 -18.09 -2.59 3.81
C GLY A 23 -17.81 -2.63 2.31
N ASP A 24 -17.10 -1.65 1.73
CA ASP A 24 -16.91 -1.57 0.27
C ASP A 24 -15.56 -2.12 -0.22
N PHE A 25 -15.01 -3.12 0.47
CA PHE A 25 -13.78 -3.79 0.06
C PHE A 25 -13.87 -4.33 -1.37
N GLU A 26 -14.99 -4.95 -1.76
CA GLU A 26 -15.15 -5.48 -3.13
C GLU A 26 -15.17 -4.38 -4.20
N LYS A 27 -15.80 -3.23 -3.92
CA LYS A 27 -15.77 -2.08 -4.83
C LYS A 27 -14.39 -1.46 -4.92
N MET A 28 -13.70 -1.32 -3.78
CA MET A 28 -12.32 -0.88 -3.71
C MET A 28 -11.42 -1.78 -4.57
N MET A 29 -11.52 -3.09 -4.38
CA MET A 29 -10.73 -4.05 -5.15
C MET A 29 -11.09 -4.02 -6.65
N SER A 30 -12.37 -3.93 -7.00
CA SER A 30 -12.80 -3.78 -8.39
C SER A 30 -12.28 -2.49 -9.02
N PHE A 31 -12.25 -1.39 -8.26
CA PHE A 31 -11.70 -0.11 -8.69
C PHE A 31 -10.20 -0.23 -8.99
N TYR A 32 -9.40 -0.70 -8.02
CA TYR A 32 -7.96 -0.84 -8.20
C TYR A 32 -7.61 -1.87 -9.29
N GLY A 33 -8.25 -3.04 -9.30
CA GLY A 33 -7.99 -4.11 -10.28
C GLY A 33 -8.33 -3.71 -11.71
N GLY A 34 -9.52 -3.13 -11.92
CA GLY A 34 -9.94 -2.65 -13.25
C GLY A 34 -9.13 -1.45 -13.74
N LEU A 35 -8.61 -0.64 -12.82
CA LEU A 35 -7.76 0.51 -13.15
C LEU A 35 -6.33 0.08 -13.45
N PHE A 36 -5.78 -0.93 -12.77
CA PHE A 36 -4.44 -1.45 -13.05
C PHE A 36 -4.34 -2.07 -14.47
N ASP A 37 -5.31 -2.89 -14.87
CA ASP A 37 -5.37 -3.45 -16.23
C ASP A 37 -5.54 -2.36 -17.31
N ARG A 38 -6.29 -1.30 -17.00
CA ARG A 38 -6.43 -0.16 -17.92
C ARG A 38 -5.17 0.70 -17.99
N LEU A 39 -4.55 1.03 -16.86
CA LEU A 39 -3.34 1.83 -16.80
C LEU A 39 -2.22 1.13 -17.55
N THR A 40 -1.93 -0.14 -17.28
CA THR A 40 -0.88 -0.90 -18.01
C THR A 40 -1.04 -0.85 -19.54
N LYS A 41 -2.27 -0.83 -20.05
CA LYS A 41 -2.57 -0.70 -21.49
C LYS A 41 -2.52 0.75 -22.00
N ALA A 42 -3.01 1.71 -21.22
CA ALA A 42 -3.16 3.11 -21.61
C ALA A 42 -1.90 3.95 -21.41
N VAL A 43 -1.00 3.56 -20.48
CA VAL A 43 0.25 4.28 -20.13
C VAL A 43 1.09 4.59 -21.35
N LYS A 44 1.13 3.70 -22.35
CA LYS A 44 1.93 3.87 -23.58
C LYS A 44 1.58 5.16 -24.36
N GLN A 45 0.45 5.80 -24.06
CA GLN A 45 -0.03 7.00 -24.75
C GLN A 45 -0.05 8.26 -23.86
N THR A 46 0.24 8.14 -22.56
CA THR A 46 -0.01 9.23 -21.59
C THR A 46 1.25 10.02 -21.20
N GLY A 47 2.44 9.46 -21.41
CA GLY A 47 3.75 10.03 -21.04
C GLY A 47 4.76 8.93 -20.69
N ASP A 48 5.98 9.30 -20.27
CA ASP A 48 6.96 8.35 -19.76
C ASP A 48 6.65 8.01 -18.29
N LEU A 49 6.38 6.72 -18.01
CA LEU A 49 6.01 6.24 -16.68
C LEU A 49 7.16 6.43 -15.67
N ILE A 50 6.89 7.16 -14.59
CA ILE A 50 7.80 7.31 -13.45
C ILE A 50 7.49 6.27 -12.38
N ARG A 51 6.23 6.20 -11.92
CA ARG A 51 5.74 5.25 -10.91
C ARG A 51 4.21 5.16 -10.90
N TYR A 52 3.65 4.16 -10.25
CA TYR A 52 2.26 4.16 -9.80
C TYR A 52 2.15 4.89 -8.47
N ILE A 53 1.11 5.71 -8.35
CA ILE A 53 0.86 6.48 -7.15
C ILE A 53 -0.64 6.52 -6.83
N GLY A 54 -0.97 6.47 -5.56
CA GLY A 54 -2.32 6.64 -5.07
C GLY A 54 -2.38 7.74 -4.03
N PHE A 55 -3.47 8.49 -4.02
CA PHE A 55 -3.81 9.41 -2.95
C PHE A 55 -5.12 9.02 -2.30
N GLN A 56 -5.23 9.28 -1.01
CA GLN A 56 -6.49 9.16 -0.28
C GLN A 56 -6.75 10.43 0.53
N SER A 57 -8.02 10.75 0.70
CA SER A 57 -8.48 11.89 1.48
C SER A 57 -9.81 11.54 2.15
N PRO A 58 -10.05 11.90 3.43
CA PRO A 58 -11.29 11.55 4.11
C PRO A 58 -12.44 12.41 3.58
N ILE A 59 -13.65 11.85 3.56
CA ILE A 59 -14.89 12.54 3.16
C ILE A 59 -15.99 12.14 4.16
N GLY A 60 -16.58 13.12 4.85
CA GLY A 60 -17.57 12.85 5.90
C GLY A 60 -17.04 11.91 7.01
N GLU A 61 -17.94 11.17 7.66
CA GLU A 61 -17.56 10.32 8.82
C GLU A 61 -16.82 9.03 8.41
N ASN A 62 -17.23 8.38 7.30
CA ASN A 62 -16.77 7.05 6.92
C ASN A 62 -16.32 6.93 5.45
N GLY A 63 -16.30 8.03 4.70
CA GLY A 63 -15.91 8.05 3.29
C GLY A 63 -14.45 8.41 3.08
N TYR A 64 -13.89 7.95 1.98
CA TYR A 64 -12.59 8.37 1.49
C TYR A 64 -12.66 8.58 -0.03
N LEU A 65 -12.10 9.68 -0.51
CA LEU A 65 -11.71 9.80 -1.91
C LEU A 65 -10.46 8.97 -2.13
N HIS A 66 -10.48 8.11 -3.13
CA HIS A 66 -9.33 7.37 -3.61
C HIS A 66 -8.97 7.89 -4.99
N PHE A 67 -7.73 8.35 -5.17
CA PHE A 67 -7.10 8.48 -6.47
C PHE A 67 -6.09 7.35 -6.62
N PHE A 68 -6.04 6.72 -7.78
CA PHE A 68 -4.98 5.81 -8.14
C PHE A 68 -4.60 6.03 -9.59
N GLY A 69 -3.31 6.02 -9.87
CA GLY A 69 -2.83 6.36 -11.19
C GLY A 69 -1.36 6.09 -11.35
N ILE A 70 -0.83 6.72 -12.37
CA ILE A 70 0.58 6.77 -12.68
C ILE A 70 1.06 8.20 -12.58
N GLU A 71 2.29 8.37 -12.14
CA GLU A 71 3.07 9.58 -12.31
C GLU A 71 3.83 9.50 -13.64
N VAL A 72 3.78 10.57 -14.42
CA VAL A 72 4.43 10.71 -15.73
C VAL A 72 5.28 11.97 -15.76
N ASP A 73 6.30 12.01 -16.61
CA ASP A 73 7.11 13.21 -16.83
C ASP A 73 6.27 14.38 -17.40
N ARG A 74 5.33 14.05 -18.28
CA ARG A 74 4.37 14.97 -18.90
C ARG A 74 3.06 14.26 -19.25
N ILE A 75 1.96 15.00 -19.18
CA ILE A 75 0.63 14.50 -19.61
C ILE A 75 0.46 14.79 -21.10
N ASP A 76 0.76 13.81 -21.95
CA ASP A 76 0.58 13.90 -23.41
C ASP A 76 -0.88 13.61 -23.82
N ASN A 77 -1.54 12.69 -23.11
CA ASN A 77 -2.93 12.30 -23.33
C ASN A 77 -3.59 11.87 -22.01
N ILE A 78 -4.90 12.09 -21.90
CA ILE A 78 -5.71 11.63 -20.78
C ILE A 78 -6.78 10.69 -21.35
N PRO A 79 -6.73 9.37 -21.08
CA PRO A 79 -7.69 8.42 -21.60
C PRO A 79 -9.14 8.78 -21.24
N ASP A 80 -10.09 8.43 -22.12
CA ASP A 80 -11.51 8.65 -21.85
C ASP A 80 -11.94 7.97 -20.53
N GLY A 81 -12.64 8.73 -19.68
CA GLY A 81 -13.09 8.27 -18.37
C GLY A 81 -11.98 8.22 -17.31
N MET A 82 -10.83 8.87 -17.56
CA MET A 82 -9.78 9.11 -16.57
C MET A 82 -9.64 10.60 -16.26
N VAL A 83 -8.98 10.88 -15.14
CA VAL A 83 -8.62 12.22 -14.69
C VAL A 83 -7.10 12.37 -14.66
N ALA A 84 -6.62 13.60 -14.80
CA ALA A 84 -5.22 13.93 -14.59
C ALA A 84 -5.07 15.04 -13.56
N TRP A 85 -4.13 14.86 -12.63
CA TRP A 85 -3.78 15.85 -11.63
C TRP A 85 -2.42 16.43 -11.96
N SER A 86 -2.35 17.75 -12.07
CA SER A 86 -1.11 18.50 -12.14
C SER A 86 -0.90 19.18 -10.79
N LEU A 87 0.11 18.76 -10.03
CA LEU A 87 0.42 19.32 -8.72
C LEU A 87 1.71 20.14 -8.82
N ASP A 88 1.55 21.46 -8.69
CA ASP A 88 2.63 22.42 -8.58
C ASP A 88 2.94 22.71 -7.09
N ASP A 89 3.69 23.78 -6.83
CA ASP A 89 4.15 24.16 -5.50
C ASP A 89 3.04 24.61 -4.55
N ASP A 90 2.00 25.22 -5.10
CA ASP A 90 0.89 25.83 -4.38
C ASP A 90 -0.45 25.58 -5.06
N THR A 91 -0.47 24.86 -6.20
CA THR A 91 -1.66 24.70 -7.03
C THR A 91 -1.85 23.25 -7.45
N ARG A 92 -3.07 22.72 -7.31
CA ARG A 92 -3.53 21.51 -8.00
C ARG A 92 -4.46 21.89 -9.14
N THR A 93 -4.18 21.40 -10.35
CA THR A 93 -5.11 21.45 -11.49
C THR A 93 -5.62 20.06 -11.82
N VAL A 94 -6.94 19.87 -11.87
CA VAL A 94 -7.57 18.60 -12.26
C VAL A 94 -8.19 18.72 -13.64
N ARG A 95 -7.83 17.80 -14.53
CA ARG A 95 -8.38 17.66 -15.88
C ARG A 95 -9.12 16.36 -16.01
N GLU A 96 -10.19 16.35 -16.79
CA GLU A 96 -10.94 15.14 -17.12
C GLU A 96 -11.17 15.08 -18.62
N THR A 97 -11.10 13.87 -19.19
CA THR A 97 -11.47 13.62 -20.58
C THR A 97 -12.75 12.79 -20.65
N ARG A 98 -13.76 13.34 -21.31
CA ARG A 98 -15.02 12.64 -21.62
C ARG A 98 -15.35 12.82 -23.09
N GLU A 99 -15.68 11.72 -23.76
CA GLU A 99 -16.04 11.70 -25.18
C GLU A 99 -14.98 12.38 -26.07
N GLY A 100 -13.70 12.14 -25.77
CA GLY A 100 -12.57 12.72 -26.49
C GLY A 100 -12.33 14.22 -26.26
N ARG A 101 -13.02 14.85 -25.29
CA ARG A 101 -12.81 16.26 -24.93
C ARG A 101 -12.22 16.37 -23.53
N THR A 102 -11.08 17.04 -23.44
CA THR A 102 -10.42 17.36 -22.17
C THR A 102 -10.84 18.74 -21.67
N ALA A 103 -11.24 18.84 -20.40
CA ALA A 103 -11.52 20.11 -19.74
C ALA A 103 -10.82 20.18 -18.37
N ILE A 104 -10.53 21.39 -17.90
CA ILE A 104 -10.13 21.64 -16.50
C ILE A 104 -11.42 21.65 -15.67
N ILE A 105 -11.50 20.78 -14.67
CA ILE A 105 -12.68 20.68 -13.78
C ILE A 105 -12.43 21.33 -12.42
N SER A 106 -11.16 21.43 -11.98
CA SER A 106 -10.82 22.21 -10.78
C SER A 106 -9.41 22.78 -10.87
N GLN A 107 -9.21 23.93 -10.23
CA GLN A 107 -7.90 24.53 -10.01
C GLN A 107 -7.88 25.16 -8.63
N ASP A 108 -7.06 24.60 -7.75
CA ASP A 108 -7.19 24.78 -6.31
C ASP A 108 -5.84 25.08 -5.67
N ASP A 109 -5.83 25.97 -4.67
CA ASP A 109 -4.66 26.20 -3.83
C ASP A 109 -4.39 24.96 -2.96
N ILE A 110 -3.12 24.58 -2.85
CA ILE A 110 -2.66 23.48 -2.01
C ILE A 110 -1.48 23.88 -1.13
N THR A 111 -1.28 23.18 -0.01
CA THR A 111 -0.12 23.34 0.86
C THR A 111 0.54 21.99 1.08
N TRP A 112 1.84 21.89 0.79
CA TRP A 112 2.61 20.67 0.92
C TRP A 112 3.27 20.48 2.29
N GLN A 113 3.28 19.24 2.75
CA GLN A 113 4.16 18.68 3.75
C GLN A 113 5.02 17.60 3.10
N TRP A 114 6.23 17.97 2.68
CA TRP A 114 7.17 17.03 2.08
C TRP A 114 7.83 16.15 3.15
N LEU A 115 7.94 14.86 2.86
CA LEU A 115 8.63 13.86 3.69
C LEU A 115 10.00 13.52 3.08
N THR A 116 10.08 13.47 1.76
CA THR A 116 11.34 13.46 1.00
C THR A 116 11.37 14.63 0.03
N SER A 117 12.50 15.32 -0.04
CA SER A 117 12.77 16.32 -1.08
C SER A 117 13.76 15.73 -2.07
N GLY A 118 13.45 15.78 -3.37
CA GLY A 118 14.17 15.11 -4.47
C GLY A 118 15.66 15.47 -4.68
N THR A 119 16.33 16.09 -3.71
CA THR A 119 17.77 16.38 -3.78
C THR A 119 18.64 15.13 -3.76
N ASP A 120 18.18 14.05 -3.12
CA ASP A 120 18.98 12.83 -2.92
C ASP A 120 18.51 11.64 -3.77
N SER A 121 17.20 11.51 -4.01
CA SER A 121 16.59 10.38 -4.74
C SER A 121 16.01 10.77 -6.11
N GLY A 122 15.93 12.07 -6.43
CA GLY A 122 15.12 12.57 -7.54
C GLY A 122 13.62 12.33 -7.38
N ARG A 123 13.16 11.91 -6.18
CA ARG A 123 11.77 11.56 -5.90
C ARG A 123 11.21 12.45 -4.82
N TYR A 124 9.99 12.90 -5.06
CA TYR A 124 9.22 13.71 -4.12
C TYR A 124 8.14 12.84 -3.49
N THR A 125 8.19 12.68 -2.18
CA THR A 125 7.13 12.03 -1.41
C THR A 125 6.65 13.00 -0.36
N GLY A 126 5.33 13.24 -0.31
CA GLY A 126 4.74 14.20 0.60
C GLY A 126 3.22 14.08 0.64
N GLU A 127 2.63 14.89 1.49
CA GLU A 127 1.19 15.03 1.60
C GLU A 127 0.85 16.48 1.28
N PHE A 128 -0.33 16.72 0.75
CA PHE A 128 -0.80 18.09 0.55
C PHE A 128 -2.18 18.27 1.16
N THR A 129 -2.51 19.51 1.46
CA THR A 129 -3.83 19.89 1.94
C THR A 129 -4.47 20.82 0.92
N GLY A 130 -5.75 20.60 0.58
CA GLY A 130 -6.49 21.39 -0.40
C GLY A 130 -7.97 20.99 -0.45
N PRO A 131 -8.81 21.64 -1.26
CA PRO A 131 -10.21 21.27 -1.40
C PRO A 131 -10.37 19.91 -2.11
N LEU A 132 -11.55 19.30 -2.02
CA LEU A 132 -11.87 18.09 -2.78
C LEU A 132 -12.15 18.44 -4.26
N PRO A 133 -11.71 17.61 -5.23
CA PRO A 133 -11.89 17.86 -6.67
C PRO A 133 -13.28 17.40 -7.18
N LEU A 134 -14.33 17.55 -6.37
CA LEU A 134 -15.68 17.09 -6.67
C LEU A 134 -16.64 18.30 -6.75
N GLU A 135 -17.39 18.42 -7.85
CA GLU A 135 -18.51 19.36 -7.95
C GLU A 135 -19.74 18.76 -7.23
N GLU A 136 -20.24 19.48 -6.21
CA GLU A 136 -21.56 19.34 -5.55
C GLU A 136 -21.88 17.95 -4.92
N ASP A 137 -22.00 17.82 -3.60
CA ASP A 137 -23.33 17.74 -2.99
C ASP A 137 -23.35 17.89 -1.44
N ASN A 138 -22.22 18.23 -0.79
CA ASN A 138 -22.22 18.38 0.66
C ASN A 138 -21.54 19.66 1.17
N PRO A 139 -22.28 20.79 1.28
CA PRO A 139 -21.75 22.06 1.74
C PRO A 139 -21.26 22.05 3.21
N SER A 140 -21.47 20.96 3.96
CA SER A 140 -20.92 20.81 5.31
C SER A 140 -19.44 20.41 5.34
N ASP A 141 -18.84 20.03 4.20
CA ASP A 141 -17.47 19.51 4.13
C ASP A 141 -16.54 20.38 3.26
N SER A 142 -16.73 21.70 3.34
CA SER A 142 -16.06 22.71 2.51
C SER A 142 -14.68 23.14 3.02
N GLY A 143 -14.10 22.40 3.97
CA GLY A 143 -12.80 22.69 4.55
C GLY A 143 -11.64 22.17 3.68
N PRO A 144 -10.40 22.60 3.95
CA PRO A 144 -9.23 21.98 3.36
C PRO A 144 -9.06 20.55 3.89
N HIS A 145 -8.87 19.61 2.97
CA HIS A 145 -8.73 18.19 3.23
C HIS A 145 -7.28 17.75 3.05
N SER A 146 -6.82 16.83 3.90
CA SER A 146 -5.51 16.22 3.74
C SER A 146 -5.56 15.13 2.67
N PHE A 147 -4.63 15.19 1.73
CA PHE A 147 -4.37 14.20 0.70
C PHE A 147 -3.03 13.54 1.01
N TRP A 148 -3.07 12.24 1.24
CA TRP A 148 -1.91 11.46 1.62
C TRP A 148 -1.63 10.38 0.58
N ILE A 149 -0.35 10.06 0.33
CA ILE A 149 0.06 9.09 -0.69
C ILE A 149 -0.26 7.65 -0.27
N SER A 150 -1.45 7.16 -0.53
CA SER A 150 -1.85 5.80 -0.14
C SER A 150 -1.20 4.66 -0.94
N ALA A 151 -0.50 4.94 -2.04
CA ALA A 151 0.27 3.95 -2.79
C ALA A 151 1.47 4.59 -3.49
N ASN A 152 2.61 3.92 -3.47
CA ASN A 152 3.80 4.26 -4.25
C ASN A 152 4.43 2.94 -4.70
N SER A 153 4.33 2.62 -5.99
CA SER A 153 4.82 1.35 -6.55
C SER A 153 5.50 1.59 -7.90
N TYR A 154 6.65 1.00 -8.15
CA TYR A 154 7.43 1.27 -9.36
C TYR A 154 7.28 0.12 -10.36
N VAL A 155 6.94 0.37 -11.64
CA VAL A 155 6.76 -0.67 -12.68
C VAL A 155 7.56 -0.35 -13.94
N SER A 156 8.03 -1.37 -14.66
CA SER A 156 8.65 -1.25 -15.99
C SER A 156 7.69 -1.75 -17.08
N LEU A 157 7.62 -1.04 -18.21
CA LEU A 157 6.73 -1.33 -19.36
C LEU A 157 7.25 -2.40 -20.34
N GLN A 158 8.32 -3.13 -20.01
CA GLN A 158 8.86 -4.18 -20.89
C GLN A 158 7.98 -5.45 -20.84
N GLU A 159 7.57 -5.93 -22.02
CA GLU A 159 6.61 -7.02 -22.26
C GLU A 159 7.05 -8.42 -21.80
N SER A 160 8.23 -8.56 -21.20
CA SER A 160 8.70 -9.81 -20.60
C SER A 160 8.55 -9.76 -19.08
N ASP A 161 7.30 -9.91 -18.61
CA ASP A 161 6.91 -9.98 -17.20
C ASP A 161 7.29 -11.34 -16.61
N PRO A 162 8.24 -11.42 -15.64
CA PRO A 162 8.49 -12.64 -14.88
C PRO A 162 7.78 -12.63 -13.51
N SER A 163 6.94 -11.64 -13.21
CA SER A 163 6.25 -11.50 -11.92
C SER A 163 4.86 -12.11 -11.97
N SER A 164 4.76 -13.40 -12.32
CA SER A 164 3.50 -14.11 -12.11
C SER A 164 3.18 -14.07 -10.61
N ASP A 165 2.18 -13.31 -10.20
CA ASP A 165 1.70 -13.19 -8.79
C ASP A 165 0.99 -14.49 -8.32
N GLU A 166 1.37 -15.62 -8.93
CA GLU A 166 0.90 -16.96 -8.65
C GLU A 166 1.12 -17.35 -7.19
N ILE A 167 0.17 -18.12 -6.66
CA ILE A 167 0.25 -18.69 -5.33
C ILE A 167 1.10 -19.97 -5.39
N ASP A 168 2.41 -19.78 -5.26
CA ASP A 168 3.35 -20.87 -5.08
C ASP A 168 3.70 -21.03 -3.59
N LEU A 169 3.27 -22.16 -3.01
CA LEU A 169 3.55 -22.49 -1.62
C LEU A 169 4.74 -23.44 -1.56
N VAL A 170 5.74 -23.06 -0.79
CA VAL A 170 6.86 -23.94 -0.46
C VAL A 170 6.67 -24.52 0.94
N ASP A 171 7.29 -25.66 1.20
CA ASP A 171 7.39 -26.17 2.56
C ASP A 171 8.17 -25.20 3.44
N HIS A 172 8.00 -25.33 4.75
CA HIS A 172 8.62 -24.41 5.70
C HIS A 172 10.15 -24.38 5.56
N ASP A 173 10.70 -23.21 5.28
CA ASP A 173 12.14 -22.97 5.22
C ASP A 173 12.65 -22.41 6.56
N PRO A 174 13.53 -23.11 7.28
CA PRO A 174 14.13 -22.62 8.52
C PRO A 174 14.91 -21.30 8.39
N SER A 175 15.37 -20.94 7.17
CA SER A 175 16.09 -19.69 6.92
C SER A 175 15.22 -18.45 7.09
N TRP A 176 13.88 -18.57 7.06
CA TRP A 176 12.98 -17.44 7.25
C TRP A 176 13.14 -16.74 8.60
N SER A 177 13.50 -17.49 9.65
CA SER A 177 13.81 -16.89 10.96
C SER A 177 15.05 -16.00 10.87
N GLN A 178 16.08 -16.43 10.13
CA GLN A 178 17.29 -15.62 9.93
C GLN A 178 17.00 -14.39 9.06
N GLN A 179 16.25 -14.54 7.96
CA GLN A 179 15.83 -13.42 7.12
C GLN A 179 15.02 -12.38 7.91
N PHE A 180 14.16 -12.84 8.82
CA PHE A 180 13.47 -11.96 9.76
C PHE A 180 14.45 -11.20 10.67
N GLU A 181 15.41 -11.88 11.30
CA GLU A 181 16.36 -11.21 12.20
C GLU A 181 17.23 -10.19 11.47
N GLU A 182 17.67 -10.49 10.25
CA GLU A 182 18.43 -9.56 9.39
C GLU A 182 17.59 -8.32 9.05
N MET A 183 16.34 -8.49 8.64
CA MET A 183 15.43 -7.37 8.35
C MET A 183 15.08 -6.59 9.62
N SER A 184 14.89 -7.27 10.75
CA SER A 184 14.60 -6.68 12.06
C SER A 184 15.77 -5.80 12.53
N ALA A 185 17.02 -6.26 12.35
CA ALA A 185 18.20 -5.46 12.64
C ALA A 185 18.28 -4.22 11.73
N TRP A 186 18.05 -4.37 10.42
CA TRP A 186 18.02 -3.26 9.48
C TRP A 186 16.96 -2.21 9.86
N LEU A 187 15.75 -2.65 10.20
CA LEU A 187 14.66 -1.77 10.62
C LEU A 187 15.00 -0.99 11.90
N ARG A 188 15.61 -1.63 12.91
CA ARG A 188 16.03 -0.93 14.14
C ARG A 188 17.09 0.13 13.85
N ASP A 189 18.05 -0.19 12.98
CA ASP A 189 19.14 0.72 12.62
C ASP A 189 18.61 1.94 11.86
N HIS A 190 17.66 1.76 10.94
CA HIS A 190 17.17 2.84 10.08
C HIS A 190 16.05 3.66 10.72
N LEU A 191 15.17 3.04 11.51
CA LEU A 191 14.03 3.72 12.14
C LEU A 191 14.37 4.24 13.54
N GLY A 192 15.35 3.65 14.21
CA GLY A 192 15.68 3.94 15.60
C GLY A 192 14.66 3.34 16.59
N THR A 193 15.08 3.25 17.86
CA THR A 193 14.28 2.65 18.94
C THR A 193 13.09 3.48 19.38
N ASP A 194 13.09 4.78 19.08
CA ASP A 194 11.99 5.69 19.42
C ASP A 194 10.82 5.59 18.42
N VAL A 195 11.09 5.07 17.21
CA VAL A 195 10.08 4.83 16.18
C VAL A 195 9.70 3.36 16.15
N ALA A 196 10.68 2.45 16.01
CA ALA A 196 10.44 1.00 15.97
C ALA A 196 10.45 0.42 17.40
N LEU A 197 9.35 0.62 18.13
CA LEU A 197 9.22 0.26 19.55
C LEU A 197 9.28 -1.24 19.79
N ARG A 198 8.74 -2.03 18.86
CA ARG A 198 8.71 -3.50 18.89
C ARG A 198 8.72 -4.04 17.48
N ILE A 199 9.45 -5.11 17.24
CA ILE A 199 9.51 -5.78 15.93
C ILE A 199 9.27 -7.27 16.13
N GLU A 200 8.30 -7.81 15.39
CA GLU A 200 7.83 -9.20 15.52
C GLU A 200 7.81 -9.90 14.17
N HIS A 201 8.22 -11.17 14.15
CA HIS A 201 8.05 -12.02 12.97
C HIS A 201 6.57 -12.35 12.82
N TYR A 202 5.97 -11.92 11.73
CA TYR A 202 4.54 -11.99 11.47
C TYR A 202 4.23 -13.02 10.37
N GLY A 203 2.94 -13.30 10.15
CA GLY A 203 2.49 -14.11 9.02
C GLY A 203 2.86 -15.59 9.10
N SER A 204 2.69 -16.30 7.98
CA SER A 204 2.85 -17.77 7.95
C SER A 204 4.29 -18.23 8.07
N THR A 205 5.26 -17.45 7.58
CA THR A 205 6.69 -17.80 7.63
C THR A 205 7.25 -17.77 9.06
N SER A 206 6.53 -17.15 10.00
CA SER A 206 6.85 -17.19 11.42
C SER A 206 6.39 -18.46 12.15
N ILE A 207 5.66 -19.37 11.49
CA ILE A 207 5.10 -20.57 12.14
C ILE A 207 5.84 -21.82 11.62
N PRO A 208 6.67 -22.48 12.45
CA PRO A 208 7.40 -23.66 12.04
C PRO A 208 6.50 -24.79 11.54
N GLY A 209 6.90 -25.38 10.41
CA GLY A 209 6.25 -26.56 9.82
C GLY A 209 5.02 -26.28 8.95
N ILE A 210 4.70 -25.03 8.63
CA ILE A 210 3.57 -24.71 7.75
C ILE A 210 4.04 -24.29 6.36
N PRO A 211 3.40 -24.77 5.27
CA PRO A 211 3.75 -24.33 3.92
C PRO A 211 3.34 -22.87 3.74
N ALA A 212 4.19 -22.04 3.16
CA ALA A 212 3.93 -20.62 3.01
C ALA A 212 4.41 -20.12 1.65
N LYS A 213 3.93 -18.93 1.26
CA LYS A 213 4.63 -18.17 0.23
C LYS A 213 5.98 -17.77 0.81
N PRO A 214 7.08 -17.82 0.04
CA PRO A 214 8.42 -17.44 0.52
C PRO A 214 8.53 -15.91 0.66
N LEU A 215 7.79 -15.38 1.64
CA LEU A 215 7.56 -13.97 1.88
C LEU A 215 7.58 -13.75 3.39
N VAL A 216 8.62 -13.09 3.89
CA VAL A 216 8.78 -12.81 5.32
C VAL A 216 7.89 -11.62 5.68
N ASP A 217 6.88 -11.82 6.51
CA ASP A 217 6.09 -10.72 7.04
C ASP A 217 6.67 -10.26 8.38
N ILE A 218 6.78 -8.96 8.59
CA ILE A 218 7.30 -8.31 9.80
C ILE A 218 6.23 -7.35 10.31
N LEU A 219 6.06 -7.29 11.63
CA LEU A 219 5.17 -6.32 12.27
C LEU A 219 5.96 -5.40 13.20
N VAL A 220 5.83 -4.09 13.00
CA VAL A 220 6.55 -3.04 13.73
C VAL A 220 5.57 -2.16 14.50
N GLU A 221 5.80 -2.02 15.79
CA GLU A 221 5.05 -1.13 16.69
C GLU A 221 5.63 0.27 16.62
N ILE A 222 4.76 1.25 16.46
CA ILE A 222 5.09 2.67 16.42
C ILE A 222 4.35 3.44 17.51
N PRO A 223 4.88 4.58 17.99
CA PRO A 223 4.22 5.37 19.02
C PRO A 223 2.87 5.93 18.55
N SER A 224 2.83 6.46 17.33
CA SER A 224 1.61 6.86 16.63
C SER A 224 1.89 6.98 15.14
N PHE A 225 0.83 6.90 14.32
CA PHE A 225 0.96 7.02 12.87
C PHE A 225 1.53 8.38 12.46
N SER A 226 0.99 9.47 13.01
CA SER A 226 1.38 10.83 12.66
C SER A 226 2.82 11.16 13.03
N ALA A 227 3.32 10.68 14.18
CA ALA A 227 4.68 10.94 14.63
C ALA A 227 5.71 10.10 13.88
N ALA A 228 5.38 8.85 13.55
CA ALA A 228 6.32 7.91 12.95
C ALA A 228 6.48 8.09 11.43
N LYS A 229 5.40 8.48 10.74
CA LYS A 229 5.34 8.59 9.28
C LYS A 229 6.48 9.44 8.65
N PRO A 230 6.84 10.63 9.18
CA PRO A 230 7.93 11.43 8.61
C PRO A 230 9.31 10.79 8.70
N HIS A 231 9.52 9.86 9.63
CA HIS A 231 10.77 9.13 9.78
C HIS A 231 10.77 7.85 8.95
N ILE A 232 9.62 7.16 8.88
CA ILE A 232 9.48 5.88 8.19
C ILE A 232 9.53 6.04 6.68
N ILE A 233 8.66 6.89 6.12
CA ILE A 233 8.46 6.96 4.66
C ILE A 233 9.77 7.20 3.90
N PRO A 234 10.65 8.14 4.32
CA PRO A 234 11.93 8.33 3.67
C PRO A 234 12.82 7.09 3.61
N CYS A 235 12.81 6.24 4.65
CA CYS A 235 13.63 5.02 4.70
C CYS A 235 13.26 3.99 3.63
N PHE A 236 12.03 4.05 3.12
CA PHE A 236 11.51 3.11 2.12
C PHE A 236 11.32 3.74 0.74
N ASP A 237 11.69 5.01 0.52
CA ASP A 237 11.47 5.70 -0.76
C ASP A 237 12.55 5.35 -1.81
N ASN A 238 12.56 4.08 -2.27
CA ASN A 238 13.42 3.62 -3.36
C ASN A 238 12.73 2.54 -4.22
N GLU A 239 13.35 2.19 -5.35
CA GLU A 239 12.78 1.31 -6.38
C GLU A 239 12.54 -0.15 -5.97
N THR A 240 13.10 -0.57 -4.83
CA THR A 240 12.93 -1.94 -4.32
C THR A 240 11.81 -2.07 -3.29
N TRP A 241 11.13 -0.96 -2.97
CA TRP A 241 10.03 -0.94 -2.02
C TRP A 241 8.79 -0.34 -2.68
N ASP A 242 7.70 -1.09 -2.57
CA ASP A 242 6.36 -0.53 -2.74
C ASP A 242 5.81 -0.21 -1.35
N TYR A 243 4.97 0.81 -1.21
CA TYR A 243 4.23 0.98 0.03
C TYR A 243 2.79 1.44 -0.21
N TRP A 244 1.96 1.07 0.75
CA TRP A 244 0.54 1.34 0.80
C TRP A 244 0.16 1.57 2.25
N TRP A 245 -0.83 2.41 2.50
CA TRP A 245 -1.43 2.48 3.82
C TRP A 245 -2.93 2.62 3.76
N HIS A 246 -3.56 2.10 4.81
CA HIS A 246 -4.98 2.21 5.04
C HIS A 246 -5.19 2.64 6.49
N SER A 247 -5.74 3.85 6.69
CA SER A 247 -5.86 4.46 8.02
C SER A 247 -4.50 4.43 8.74
N GLU A 248 -4.43 3.95 9.98
CA GLU A 248 -3.22 3.90 10.81
C GLU A 248 -2.33 2.66 10.58
N HIS A 249 -2.43 2.00 9.43
CA HIS A 249 -1.62 0.82 9.08
C HIS A 249 -0.87 1.01 7.77
N MET A 250 0.45 1.17 7.86
CA MET A 250 1.36 1.15 6.71
C MET A 250 1.81 -0.28 6.41
N VAL A 251 1.95 -0.59 5.12
CA VAL A 251 2.56 -1.83 4.63
C VAL A 251 3.61 -1.47 3.60
N PHE A 252 4.85 -1.90 3.82
CA PHE A 252 5.95 -1.77 2.89
C PHE A 252 6.28 -3.14 2.31
N VAL A 253 6.44 -3.24 1.00
CA VAL A 253 6.65 -4.49 0.27
C VAL A 253 8.02 -4.42 -0.39
N LYS A 254 8.96 -5.21 0.11
CA LYS A 254 10.30 -5.31 -0.47
C LYS A 254 10.30 -6.26 -1.66
N ARG A 255 11.04 -5.89 -2.69
CA ARG A 255 11.38 -6.72 -3.84
C ARG A 255 12.88 -6.92 -3.95
N GLU A 256 13.29 -8.00 -4.60
CA GLU A 256 14.72 -8.25 -4.90
C GLU A 256 15.34 -7.16 -5.79
N LYS A 257 14.52 -6.61 -6.69
CA LYS A 257 14.84 -5.55 -7.64
C LYS A 257 13.53 -4.89 -8.10
N LEU A 258 13.63 -3.82 -8.88
CA LEU A 258 12.48 -3.26 -9.59
C LEU A 258 11.75 -4.38 -10.37
N MET A 259 10.46 -4.59 -10.11
CA MET A 259 9.66 -5.69 -10.68
C MET A 259 10.14 -7.11 -10.37
N GLY A 260 10.99 -7.26 -9.36
CA GLY A 260 11.38 -8.56 -8.83
C GLY A 260 10.29 -9.20 -7.96
N LYS A 261 10.57 -10.44 -7.53
CA LYS A 261 9.73 -11.15 -6.57
C LYS A 261 9.68 -10.39 -5.25
N ARG A 262 8.51 -10.42 -4.60
CA ARG A 262 8.33 -9.89 -3.24
C ARG A 262 9.06 -10.80 -2.25
N THR A 263 9.85 -10.21 -1.37
CA THR A 263 10.64 -10.97 -0.37
C THR A 263 10.20 -10.69 1.04
N HIS A 264 9.83 -9.43 1.34
CA HIS A 264 9.42 -9.02 2.67
C HIS A 264 8.17 -8.14 2.62
N HIS A 265 7.32 -8.27 3.63
CA HIS A 265 6.27 -7.32 3.93
C HIS A 265 6.52 -6.74 5.32
N VAL A 266 6.62 -5.42 5.46
CA VAL A 266 6.77 -4.74 6.74
C VAL A 266 5.46 -4.03 7.04
N HIS A 267 4.68 -4.59 7.95
CA HIS A 267 3.49 -3.99 8.52
C HIS A 267 3.91 -3.06 9.66
N ILE A 268 3.45 -1.82 9.64
CA ILE A 268 3.75 -0.83 10.67
C ILE A 268 2.46 -0.21 11.16
N ALA A 269 2.18 -0.32 12.46
CA ALA A 269 0.96 0.19 13.07
C ALA A 269 1.14 0.45 14.57
N PRO A 270 0.35 1.37 15.17
CA PRO A 270 0.27 1.51 16.63
C PRO A 270 -0.14 0.21 17.30
N LYS A 271 0.25 0.04 18.57
CA LYS A 271 0.01 -1.19 19.35
C LYS A 271 -1.44 -1.66 19.38
N ASP A 272 -2.37 -0.72 19.46
CA ASP A 272 -3.80 -1.02 19.61
C ASP A 272 -4.49 -1.30 18.25
N HIS A 273 -3.75 -1.22 17.14
CA HIS A 273 -4.29 -1.55 15.83
C HIS A 273 -4.54 -3.07 15.69
N ARG A 274 -5.70 -3.44 15.14
CA ARG A 274 -6.15 -4.85 14.99
C ARG A 274 -5.19 -5.79 14.26
N VAL A 275 -4.23 -5.27 13.49
CA VAL A 275 -3.20 -6.10 12.83
C VAL A 275 -2.39 -6.91 13.86
N TRP A 276 -2.24 -6.39 15.08
CA TRP A 276 -1.54 -7.04 16.19
C TRP A 276 -2.24 -8.31 16.68
N ASP A 277 -3.55 -8.47 16.45
CA ASP A 277 -4.28 -9.72 16.74
C ASP A 277 -3.69 -10.92 15.99
N GLY A 278 -3.02 -10.68 14.84
CA GLY A 278 -2.36 -11.74 14.09
C GLY A 278 -1.21 -12.41 14.84
N LEU A 279 -0.62 -11.77 15.87
CA LEU A 279 0.34 -12.44 16.74
C LEU A 279 -0.31 -13.52 17.61
N ALA A 280 -1.54 -13.29 18.08
CA ALA A 280 -2.29 -14.30 18.81
C ALA A 280 -2.55 -15.53 17.92
N PHE A 281 -2.88 -15.32 16.64
CA PHE A 281 -3.00 -16.40 15.65
C PHE A 281 -1.69 -17.18 15.47
N ARG A 282 -0.57 -16.47 15.28
CA ARG A 282 0.78 -17.06 15.16
C ARG A 282 1.11 -17.94 16.38
N ASP A 283 1.02 -17.36 17.57
CA ASP A 283 1.45 -18.01 18.80
C ASP A 283 0.53 -19.18 19.18
N TYR A 284 -0.75 -19.09 18.83
CA TYR A 284 -1.70 -20.19 18.93
C TYR A 284 -1.27 -21.37 18.05
N LEU A 285 -1.04 -21.16 16.76
CA LEU A 285 -0.64 -22.24 15.84
C LEU A 285 0.75 -22.81 16.13
N ARG A 286 1.66 -22.04 16.73
CA ARG A 286 2.96 -22.56 17.22
C ARG A 286 2.82 -23.61 18.32
N SER A 287 1.67 -23.67 18.99
CA SER A 287 1.44 -24.53 20.16
C SER A 287 0.29 -25.52 20.03
N HIS A 288 -0.43 -25.47 18.91
CA HIS A 288 -1.59 -26.33 18.63
C HIS A 288 -1.36 -27.04 17.30
N THR A 289 -0.75 -28.23 17.37
CA THR A 289 -0.34 -28.99 16.19
C THR A 289 -1.52 -29.33 15.27
N ASP A 290 -2.66 -29.73 15.83
CA ASP A 290 -3.84 -30.14 15.05
C ASP A 290 -4.39 -28.97 14.21
N GLU A 291 -4.63 -27.80 14.83
CA GLU A 291 -5.07 -26.61 14.11
C GLU A 291 -4.01 -26.10 13.11
N ARG A 292 -2.72 -26.26 13.42
CA ARG A 292 -1.63 -25.93 12.51
C ARG A 292 -1.67 -26.80 11.26
N GLU A 293 -1.91 -28.09 11.41
CA GLU A 293 -2.05 -29.04 10.29
C GLU A 293 -3.30 -28.75 9.46
N GLN A 294 -4.43 -28.46 10.10
CA GLN A 294 -5.66 -28.03 9.41
C GLN A 294 -5.41 -26.77 8.58
N TYR A 295 -4.70 -25.79 9.12
CA TYR A 295 -4.36 -24.57 8.38
C TYR A 295 -3.42 -24.86 7.20
N ALA A 296 -2.43 -25.74 7.39
CA ALA A 296 -1.53 -26.15 6.32
C ALA A 296 -2.27 -26.84 5.16
N GLN A 297 -3.19 -27.75 5.47
CA GLN A 297 -4.03 -28.45 4.48
C GLN A 297 -4.94 -27.48 3.74
N LEU A 298 -5.60 -26.56 4.47
CA LEU A 298 -6.42 -25.51 3.87
C LEU A 298 -5.62 -24.68 2.87
N LYS A 299 -4.42 -24.22 3.25
CA LYS A 299 -3.57 -23.43 2.36
C LYS A 299 -3.18 -24.17 1.09
N ARG A 300 -2.78 -25.45 1.19
CA ARG A 300 -2.44 -26.26 0.01
C ARG A 300 -3.63 -26.40 -0.94
N LYS A 301 -4.83 -26.70 -0.40
CA LYS A 301 -6.06 -26.78 -1.19
C LYS A 301 -6.34 -25.46 -1.92
N LEU A 302 -6.32 -24.34 -1.19
CA LEU A 302 -6.62 -23.03 -1.75
C LEU A 302 -5.58 -22.56 -2.78
N ALA A 303 -4.31 -22.94 -2.63
CA ALA A 303 -3.27 -22.63 -3.60
C ALA A 303 -3.51 -23.35 -4.94
N VAL A 304 -4.10 -24.56 -4.91
CA VAL A 304 -4.53 -25.26 -6.13
C VAL A 304 -5.77 -24.59 -6.72
N ASP A 305 -6.80 -24.34 -5.89
CA ASP A 305 -8.08 -23.80 -6.36
C ASP A 305 -7.96 -22.36 -6.90
N PHE A 306 -7.02 -21.57 -6.35
CA PHE A 306 -6.85 -20.13 -6.63
C PHE A 306 -5.43 -19.76 -7.01
N ARG A 307 -4.73 -20.64 -7.75
CA ARG A 307 -3.32 -20.44 -8.13
C ARG A 307 -3.03 -19.06 -8.74
N ASN A 308 -3.91 -18.58 -9.60
CA ASN A 308 -3.74 -17.31 -10.31
C ASN A 308 -4.59 -16.17 -9.71
N ASP A 309 -5.21 -16.40 -8.56
CA ASP A 309 -6.13 -15.46 -7.90
C ASP A 309 -5.74 -15.29 -6.43
N ARG A 310 -4.70 -14.46 -6.22
CA ARG A 310 -4.13 -14.17 -4.91
C ARG A 310 -5.16 -13.61 -3.92
N GLU A 311 -6.11 -12.83 -4.42
CA GLU A 311 -7.14 -12.18 -3.63
C GLU A 311 -8.12 -13.21 -3.10
N ARG A 312 -8.66 -14.06 -3.98
CA ARG A 312 -9.56 -15.14 -3.60
C ARG A 312 -8.87 -16.15 -2.70
N TYR A 313 -7.59 -16.45 -2.94
CA TYR A 313 -6.76 -17.22 -2.02
C TYR A 313 -6.70 -16.58 -0.62
N THR A 314 -6.50 -15.26 -0.54
CA THR A 314 -6.41 -14.54 0.73
C THR A 314 -7.75 -14.54 1.47
N ARG A 315 -8.85 -14.21 0.78
CA ARG A 315 -10.22 -14.18 1.32
C ARG A 315 -10.70 -15.55 1.78
N ALA A 316 -10.39 -16.61 1.04
CA ALA A 316 -10.83 -17.96 1.37
C ALA A 316 -10.23 -18.50 2.69
N LYS A 317 -9.18 -17.87 3.22
CA LYS A 317 -8.60 -18.21 4.54
C LYS A 317 -9.22 -17.43 5.70
N THR A 318 -9.91 -16.32 5.42
CA THR A 318 -10.34 -15.34 6.43
C THR A 318 -11.16 -15.97 7.54
N GLU A 319 -12.13 -16.84 7.19
CA GLU A 319 -12.96 -17.51 8.19
C GLU A 319 -12.14 -18.35 9.18
N PHE A 320 -11.21 -19.16 8.67
CA PHE A 320 -10.33 -19.98 9.50
C PHE A 320 -9.44 -19.10 10.39
N VAL A 321 -8.82 -18.07 9.81
CA VAL A 321 -7.97 -17.12 10.55
C VAL A 321 -8.76 -16.48 11.67
N HIS A 322 -9.93 -15.90 11.38
CA HIS A 322 -10.79 -15.27 12.38
C HIS A 322 -11.16 -16.23 13.51
N LYS A 323 -11.62 -17.45 13.17
CA LYS A 323 -11.99 -18.47 14.16
C LYS A 323 -10.84 -18.77 15.13
N VAL A 324 -9.64 -18.99 14.60
CA VAL A 324 -8.45 -19.32 15.41
C VAL A 324 -8.00 -18.10 16.21
N THR A 325 -7.94 -16.91 15.62
CA THR A 325 -7.60 -15.67 16.34
C THR A 325 -8.55 -15.43 17.50
N SER A 326 -9.87 -15.55 17.31
CA SER A 326 -10.85 -15.41 18.39
C SER A 326 -10.72 -16.49 19.46
N LYS A 327 -10.25 -17.70 19.13
CA LYS A 327 -9.95 -18.76 20.13
C LYS A 327 -8.70 -18.39 20.93
N ALA A 328 -7.67 -17.87 20.27
CA ALA A 328 -6.41 -17.45 20.88
C ALA A 328 -6.60 -16.26 21.83
N LEU A 329 -7.34 -15.22 21.41
CA LEU A 329 -7.59 -14.03 22.22
C LEU A 329 -8.46 -14.31 23.46
N ARG A 330 -9.31 -15.35 23.44
CA ARG A 330 -10.10 -15.78 24.59
C ARG A 330 -9.30 -16.54 25.64
N ASN A 331 -8.21 -17.18 25.24
CA ASN A 331 -7.30 -17.94 26.10
C ASN A 331 -5.87 -17.43 25.95
N PRO A 332 -5.61 -16.15 26.32
CA PRO A 332 -4.26 -15.61 26.22
C PRO A 332 -3.34 -16.49 27.08
N ARG A 333 -2.18 -16.85 26.52
CA ARG A 333 -1.13 -17.48 27.33
C ARG A 333 -0.82 -16.56 28.51
N LYS A 334 -0.81 -17.12 29.72
CA LYS A 334 -0.33 -16.45 30.94
C LYS A 334 1.15 -16.12 30.84
#